data_AF-A0A950Y264-F1
#
_entry.id   AF-A0A950Y264-F1
#
_cell.length_a   1.000
_cell.length_b   1.000
_cell.length_c   1.000
_cell.angle_alpha   90.00
_cell.angle_beta   90.00
_cell.angle_gamma   90.00
#
_symmetry.space_group_name_H-M   'P 1'
#
loop_
_entity.id
_entity.type
_entity.pdbx_description
1 polymer ?
#
loop_
_entity_poly.entity_id
_entity_poly.type
_entity_poly.pdbx_seq_one_letter_code
_entity_poly.pdbx_strand_id
1 'polypeptide(L)'
;YGATELEGGGPESFKVIATSLWNDRQIFSRYETGDKALLPRCSGNDVRDIELGLRGFCGIDGRNSEHIDLADGRRIIALNHIPRGVPGIASLQLRRADTWLIEVHVVPADGYGAESEVQISKNFYEKFPTEMRLLIRKRDRAIRLSSGKAPLLVPVTHDCIVYR
;
A
#
# COMPACT_ATOMS: atom_id res chain seq x y z
N TYR A 1 19.87 17.80 1.38
CA TYR A 1 19.73 18.03 2.82
C TYR A 1 18.41 18.75 3.11
N GLY A 2 17.77 18.54 4.24
CA GLY A 2 16.48 19.18 4.52
C GLY A 2 16.06 18.92 5.94
N ALA A 3 15.16 19.74 6.45
CA ALA A 3 14.50 19.50 7.72
C ALA A 3 13.14 18.85 7.47
N THR A 4 12.81 17.84 8.27
CA THR A 4 11.51 17.17 8.25
C THR A 4 10.79 17.46 9.56
N GLU A 5 9.50 17.74 9.48
CA GLU A 5 8.62 17.90 10.65
C GLU A 5 7.41 16.98 10.47
N LEU A 6 6.87 16.48 11.59
CA LEU A 6 5.71 15.60 11.63
C LEU A 6 4.55 16.29 12.35
N GLU A 7 3.50 16.63 11.60
CA GLU A 7 2.32 17.33 12.15
C GLU A 7 1.11 16.40 12.29
N GLY A 8 0.49 16.41 13.48
CA GLY A 8 -0.55 15.46 13.87
C GLY A 8 -1.81 15.52 13.00
N GLY A 9 -2.15 14.39 12.37
CA GLY A 9 -3.44 14.16 11.70
C GLY A 9 -4.36 13.16 12.45
N GLY A 10 -3.93 12.68 13.62
CA GLY A 10 -4.57 11.65 14.46
C GLY A 10 -3.54 10.97 15.38
N PRO A 11 -3.93 10.01 16.25
CA PRO A 11 -3.05 9.44 17.28
C PRO A 11 -1.83 8.65 16.74
N GLU A 12 -1.82 8.24 15.47
CA GLU A 12 -0.76 7.40 14.88
C GLU A 12 -0.40 7.79 13.43
N SER A 13 -0.98 8.87 12.90
CA SER A 13 -0.78 9.32 11.51
C SER A 13 -0.42 10.80 11.49
N PHE A 14 0.75 11.10 10.91
CA PHE A 14 1.36 12.42 10.90
C PHE A 14 1.58 12.87 9.46
N LYS A 15 1.22 14.10 9.12
CA LYS A 15 1.62 14.72 7.86
C LYS A 15 3.13 14.92 7.85
N VAL A 16 3.74 14.66 6.70
CA VAL A 16 5.16 14.96 6.51
C VAL A 16 5.31 16.37 5.95
N ILE A 17 5.99 17.23 6.69
CA ILE A 17 6.31 18.61 6.31
C ILE A 17 7.80 18.67 6.02
N ALA A 18 8.18 19.25 4.88
CA ALA A 18 9.58 19.30 4.44
C ALA A 18 10.06 20.74 4.17
N THR A 19 11.28 21.03 4.62
CA THR A 19 11.98 22.28 4.33
C THR A 19 13.31 21.99 3.61
N SER A 20 13.49 22.56 2.43
CA SER A 20 14.76 22.49 1.68
C SER A 20 15.77 23.48 2.26
N LEU A 21 16.98 23.00 2.57
CA LEU A 21 18.07 23.82 3.14
C LEU A 21 19.23 24.10 2.16
N TRP A 22 19.09 23.70 0.90
CA TRP A 22 20.20 23.74 -0.08
C TRP A 22 19.77 24.08 -1.51
N ASN A 23 18.48 24.04 -1.84
CA ASN A 23 18.00 24.44 -3.16
C ASN A 23 17.73 25.95 -3.15
N ASP A 24 18.61 26.72 -3.79
CA ASP A 24 18.55 28.18 -3.89
C ASP A 24 17.66 28.69 -5.04
N ARG A 25 17.19 27.79 -5.91
CA ARG A 25 16.33 28.15 -7.06
C ARG A 25 14.87 27.81 -6.86
N GLN A 26 14.58 26.79 -6.05
CA GLN A 26 13.23 26.38 -5.69
C GLN A 26 13.19 25.99 -4.22
N ILE A 27 12.98 27.01 -3.38
CA ILE A 27 12.92 26.87 -1.93
C ILE A 27 11.54 26.36 -1.55
N PHE A 28 11.50 25.18 -0.95
CA PHE A 28 10.32 24.66 -0.26
C PHE A 28 10.52 24.95 1.23
N SER A 29 9.66 25.79 1.80
CA SER A 29 9.65 26.09 3.23
C SER A 29 8.36 25.56 3.82
N ARG A 30 8.48 24.68 4.83
CA ARG A 30 7.35 23.99 5.49
C ARG A 30 6.32 23.45 4.50
N TYR A 31 6.82 22.81 3.45
CA TYR A 31 5.99 22.28 2.39
C TYR A 31 5.31 20.98 2.85
N GLU A 32 3.98 20.97 2.87
CA GLU A 32 3.20 19.75 3.12
C GLU A 32 3.35 18.82 1.90
N THR A 33 4.04 17.70 2.09
CA THR A 33 4.39 16.80 0.96
C THR A 33 3.21 16.01 0.43
N GLY A 34 2.10 15.97 1.19
CA GLY A 34 0.97 15.08 0.96
C GLY A 34 1.19 13.64 1.41
N ASP A 35 2.40 13.30 1.88
CA ASP A 35 2.69 12.01 2.51
C ASP A 35 2.23 12.01 3.98
N LYS A 36 1.81 10.85 4.47
CA LYS A 36 1.51 10.63 5.89
C LYS A 36 2.43 9.57 6.46
N ALA A 37 3.17 9.88 7.51
CA ALA A 37 3.95 8.93 8.28
C ALA A 37 3.08 8.21 9.31
N LEU A 38 3.25 6.90 9.40
CA LEU A 38 2.68 6.04 10.42
C LEU A 38 3.73 5.86 11.50
N LEU A 39 3.41 6.30 12.72
CA LEU A 39 4.29 6.19 13.87
C LEU A 39 3.72 5.15 14.84
N PRO A 40 4.59 4.37 15.52
CA PRO A 40 4.12 3.57 16.65
C PRO A 40 3.61 4.51 17.74
N ARG A 41 2.76 4.03 18.66
CA ARG A 41 2.37 4.83 19.83
C ARG A 41 3.62 5.30 20.57
N CYS A 42 3.88 6.61 20.52
CA CYS A 42 5.15 7.17 20.95
C CYS A 42 4.96 8.51 21.67
N SER A 43 5.93 8.86 22.51
CA SER A 43 5.98 10.13 23.25
C SER A 43 6.47 11.27 22.35
N GLY A 44 6.32 12.53 22.80
CA GLY A 44 6.79 13.69 22.02
C GLY A 44 8.29 13.66 21.69
N ASN A 45 9.12 13.12 22.58
CA ASN A 45 10.56 12.97 22.33
C ASN A 45 10.84 11.95 21.21
N ASP A 46 10.05 10.89 21.12
CA ASP A 46 10.21 9.87 20.08
C ASP A 46 9.88 10.41 18.69
N VAL A 47 8.89 11.31 18.57
CA VAL A 47 8.56 11.99 17.32
C VAL A 47 9.73 12.86 16.86
N ARG A 48 10.35 13.59 17.79
CA ARG A 48 11.49 14.45 17.48
C ARG A 48 12.71 13.66 16.99
N ASP A 49 12.99 12.51 17.60
CA ASP A 49 14.07 11.63 17.14
C ASP A 49 13.81 11.10 15.73
N ILE A 50 12.55 10.85 15.37
CA ILE A 50 12.16 10.44 14.01
C ILE A 50 12.36 11.60 13.00
N GLU A 51 11.94 12.83 13.34
CA GLU A 51 12.16 14.03 12.52
C GLU A 51 13.64 14.28 12.21
N LEU A 52 14.50 14.04 13.21
CA LEU A 52 15.96 14.17 13.10
C LEU A 52 16.63 12.98 12.41
N GLY A 53 15.88 11.92 12.09
CA GLY A 53 16.41 10.69 11.49
C GLY A 53 17.23 9.82 12.46
N LEU A 54 17.12 10.07 13.77
CA LEU A 54 17.79 9.28 14.82
C LEU A 54 17.04 7.98 15.14
N ARG A 55 15.77 7.89 14.74
CA ARG A 55 14.90 6.73 14.95
C ARG A 55 14.05 6.44 13.72
N GLY A 56 13.79 5.15 13.46
CA GLY A 56 12.86 4.70 12.42
C GLY A 56 11.39 4.86 12.81
N PHE A 57 10.50 4.88 11.83
CA PHE A 57 9.04 4.91 11.98
C PHE A 57 8.40 3.73 11.22
N CYS A 58 7.11 3.46 11.42
CA CYS A 58 6.45 2.28 10.83
C CYS A 58 6.35 2.35 9.31
N GLY A 59 6.42 3.56 8.75
CA GLY A 59 6.54 3.83 7.33
C GLY A 59 5.54 4.87 6.84
N ILE A 60 5.40 5.03 5.52
CA ILE A 60 4.54 6.04 4.91
C ILE A 60 3.22 5.36 4.48
N ASP A 61 2.09 5.98 4.79
CA ASP A 61 0.76 5.54 4.39
C ASP A 61 0.66 5.40 2.86
N GLY A 62 0.44 4.17 2.40
CA GLY A 62 0.45 3.79 0.98
C GLY A 62 1.84 3.52 0.37
N ARG A 63 2.91 3.48 1.18
CA ARG A 63 4.27 3.12 0.78
C ARG A 63 4.93 2.04 1.66
N ASN A 64 4.25 1.56 2.70
CA ASN A 64 4.64 0.30 3.33
C ASN A 64 4.66 -0.77 2.25
N SER A 65 5.80 -1.44 2.09
CA SER A 65 5.95 -2.60 1.21
C SER A 65 4.71 -3.47 1.39
N GLU A 66 3.86 -3.51 0.35
CA GLU A 66 2.61 -4.24 0.44
C GLU A 66 2.97 -5.71 0.68
N HIS A 67 2.61 -6.19 1.86
CA HIS A 67 2.87 -7.55 2.29
C HIS A 67 1.59 -8.15 2.86
N ILE A 68 1.51 -9.48 2.83
CA ILE A 68 0.43 -10.23 3.44
C ILE A 68 1.03 -11.21 4.44
N ASP A 69 0.60 -11.11 5.69
CA ASP A 69 0.91 -12.09 6.72
C ASP A 69 -0.10 -13.23 6.68
N LEU A 70 0.40 -14.45 6.47
CA LEU A 70 -0.38 -15.68 6.47
C LEU A 70 -0.58 -16.19 7.90
N ALA A 71 -1.61 -17.02 8.10
CA ALA A 71 -1.95 -17.55 9.42
C ALA A 71 -0.88 -18.50 10.01
N ASP A 72 -0.02 -19.05 9.16
CA ASP A 72 1.11 -19.89 9.57
C ASP A 72 2.39 -19.09 9.87
N GLY A 73 2.30 -17.76 9.92
CA GLY A 73 3.41 -16.86 10.24
C GLY A 73 4.31 -16.52 9.05
N ARG A 74 4.06 -17.06 7.86
CA ARG A 74 4.79 -16.64 6.65
C ARG A 74 4.38 -15.23 6.22
N ARG A 75 5.34 -14.44 5.76
CA ARG A 75 5.13 -13.09 5.21
C ARG A 75 5.39 -13.08 3.71
N ILE A 76 4.36 -12.72 2.93
CA ILE A 76 4.45 -12.61 1.48
C ILE A 76 4.78 -11.17 1.11
N ILE A 77 5.89 -10.96 0.40
CA ILE A 77 6.39 -9.64 -0.02
C ILE A 77 6.50 -9.54 -1.55
N ALA A 78 6.86 -8.36 -2.06
CA ALA A 78 7.05 -8.11 -3.49
C ALA A 78 5.80 -8.45 -4.33
N LEU A 79 4.62 -8.13 -3.78
CA LEU A 79 3.32 -8.36 -4.42
C LEU A 79 3.18 -7.63 -5.76
N ASN A 80 3.93 -6.54 -5.95
CA ASN A 80 4.05 -5.81 -7.21
C ASN A 80 4.69 -6.61 -8.37
N HIS A 81 5.10 -7.86 -8.13
CA HIS A 81 5.52 -8.78 -9.18
C HIS A 81 4.33 -9.48 -9.84
N ILE A 82 3.20 -9.62 -9.14
CA ILE A 82 2.00 -10.31 -9.64
C ILE A 82 1.44 -9.69 -10.93
N PRO A 83 1.31 -8.36 -11.08
CA PRO A 83 0.83 -7.77 -12.32
C PRO A 83 1.86 -7.74 -13.46
N ARG A 84 3.14 -8.06 -13.23
CA ARG A 84 4.18 -7.85 -14.25
C ARG A 84 4.02 -8.82 -15.42
N GLY A 85 4.07 -8.28 -16.64
CA GLY A 85 4.01 -9.06 -17.87
C GLY A 85 2.65 -9.68 -18.15
N VAL A 86 1.61 -9.35 -17.39
CA VAL A 86 0.24 -9.79 -17.68
C VAL A 86 -0.31 -8.94 -18.84
N PRO A 87 -0.69 -9.55 -19.98
CA PRO A 87 -1.20 -8.80 -21.13
C PRO A 87 -2.62 -8.29 -20.88
N GLY A 88 -2.93 -7.12 -21.46
CA GLY A 88 -4.29 -6.61 -21.55
C GLY A 88 -4.95 -6.25 -20.22
N ILE A 89 -4.20 -5.85 -19.20
CA ILE A 89 -4.79 -5.36 -17.94
C ILE A 89 -4.55 -3.86 -17.78
N ALA A 90 -5.61 -3.09 -17.52
CA ALA A 90 -5.50 -1.69 -17.13
C ALA A 90 -5.15 -1.53 -15.66
N SER A 91 -5.58 -2.49 -14.82
CA SER A 91 -5.29 -2.51 -13.39
C SER A 91 -5.40 -3.92 -12.84
N LEU A 92 -4.61 -4.23 -11.81
CA LEU A 92 -4.71 -5.44 -11.02
C LEU A 92 -4.50 -5.06 -9.55
N GLN A 93 -5.41 -5.53 -8.70
CA GLN A 93 -5.39 -5.31 -7.26
C GLN A 93 -5.66 -6.61 -6.52
N LEU A 94 -5.05 -6.77 -5.36
CA LEU A 94 -5.16 -7.93 -4.49
C LEU A 94 -6.06 -7.59 -3.32
N ARG A 95 -6.88 -8.55 -2.89
CA ARG A 95 -7.66 -8.43 -1.66
C ARG A 95 -7.62 -9.76 -0.93
N ARG A 96 -7.27 -9.73 0.37
CA ARG A 96 -7.46 -10.90 1.23
C ARG A 96 -8.95 -11.04 1.51
N ALA A 97 -9.58 -12.07 0.97
CA ALA A 97 -11.00 -12.34 1.20
C ALA A 97 -11.21 -13.29 2.38
N ASP A 98 -10.24 -14.16 2.67
CA ASP A 98 -10.24 -15.07 3.82
C ASP A 98 -8.79 -15.40 4.25
N THR A 99 -8.65 -16.19 5.31
CA THR A 99 -7.41 -16.73 5.85
C THR A 99 -6.53 -17.36 4.77
N TRP A 100 -7.13 -18.16 3.88
CA TRP A 100 -6.47 -18.91 2.80
C TRP A 100 -6.98 -18.56 1.40
N LEU A 101 -7.56 -17.37 1.22
CA LEU A 101 -8.14 -16.92 -0.06
C LEU A 101 -7.70 -15.49 -0.40
N ILE A 102 -7.04 -15.34 -1.54
CA ILE A 102 -6.80 -14.05 -2.17
C ILE A 102 -7.68 -13.89 -3.40
N GLU A 103 -8.38 -12.76 -3.45
CA GLU A 103 -9.01 -12.30 -4.67
C GLU A 103 -8.05 -11.38 -5.44
N VAL A 104 -7.95 -11.62 -6.74
CA VAL A 104 -7.25 -10.75 -7.69
C VAL A 104 -8.30 -10.02 -8.51
N HIS A 105 -8.51 -8.74 -8.21
CA HIS A 105 -9.38 -7.86 -8.97
C HIS A 105 -8.65 -7.33 -10.19
N VAL A 106 -9.19 -7.61 -11.38
CA VAL A 106 -8.60 -7.20 -12.65
C VAL A 106 -9.54 -6.25 -13.36
N VAL A 107 -9.01 -5.16 -13.91
CA VAL A 107 -9.70 -4.32 -14.88
C VAL A 107 -9.18 -4.68 -16.27
N PRO A 108 -9.96 -5.43 -17.07
CA PRO A 108 -9.57 -5.80 -18.42
C PRO A 108 -9.37 -4.58 -19.32
N ALA A 109 -8.42 -4.68 -20.24
CA ALA A 109 -8.21 -3.78 -21.36
C ALA A 109 -8.11 -4.60 -22.66
N ASP A 110 -7.82 -3.93 -23.77
CA ASP A 110 -7.58 -4.60 -25.04
C ASP A 110 -6.46 -5.65 -24.91
N GLY A 111 -6.76 -6.87 -25.36
CA GLY A 111 -5.85 -8.02 -25.24
C GLY A 111 -6.01 -8.84 -23.96
N TYR A 112 -6.95 -8.52 -23.07
CA TYR A 112 -7.26 -9.38 -21.93
C TYR A 112 -7.88 -10.70 -22.38
N GLY A 113 -7.36 -11.84 -21.89
CA GLY A 113 -7.92 -13.15 -22.23
C GLY A 113 -7.39 -14.28 -21.34
N ALA A 114 -7.50 -15.51 -21.85
CA ALA A 114 -7.06 -16.70 -21.13
C ALA A 114 -5.57 -16.67 -20.76
N GLU A 115 -4.73 -16.15 -21.66
CA GLU A 115 -3.28 -15.98 -21.39
C GLU A 115 -3.01 -15.03 -20.22
N SER A 116 -3.81 -13.97 -20.09
CA SER A 116 -3.74 -13.06 -18.94
C SER A 116 -4.05 -13.80 -17.63
N GLU A 117 -5.12 -14.61 -17.61
CA GLU A 117 -5.50 -15.38 -16.42
C GLU A 117 -4.45 -16.44 -16.05
N VAL A 118 -3.85 -17.12 -17.05
CA VAL A 118 -2.73 -18.04 -16.84
C VAL A 118 -1.50 -17.33 -16.27
N GLN A 119 -1.12 -16.19 -16.83
CA GLN A 119 0.04 -15.42 -16.34
C GLN A 119 -0.18 -14.87 -14.93
N ILE A 120 -1.40 -14.40 -14.61
CA ILE A 120 -1.77 -13.98 -13.25
C ILE A 120 -1.61 -15.15 -12.29
N SER A 121 -2.14 -16.32 -12.63
CA SER A 121 -2.05 -17.52 -11.79
C SER A 121 -0.59 -17.93 -11.56
N LYS A 122 0.22 -17.96 -12.61
CA LYS A 122 1.67 -18.24 -12.51
C LYS A 122 2.36 -17.25 -11.57
N ASN A 123 2.23 -15.95 -11.83
CA ASN A 123 2.89 -14.92 -11.01
C ASN A 123 2.41 -14.95 -9.55
N PHE A 124 1.13 -15.29 -9.33
CA PHE A 124 0.56 -15.46 -7.99
C PHE A 124 1.25 -16.62 -7.25
N TYR A 125 1.33 -17.81 -7.85
CA TYR A 125 1.92 -18.98 -7.21
C TYR A 125 3.46 -18.96 -7.16
N GLU A 126 4.12 -18.04 -7.86
CA GLU A 126 5.54 -17.70 -7.60
C GLU A 126 5.73 -16.98 -6.25
N LYS A 127 4.66 -16.42 -5.67
CA LYS A 127 4.69 -15.65 -4.41
C LYS A 127 3.95 -16.35 -3.28
N PHE A 128 2.78 -16.89 -3.58
CA PHE A 128 1.91 -17.54 -2.62
C PHE A 128 2.11 -19.05 -2.67
N PRO A 129 2.00 -19.73 -1.51
CA PRO A 129 2.12 -21.17 -1.48
C PRO A 129 0.88 -21.83 -2.10
N THR A 130 1.02 -23.06 -2.57
CA THR A 130 -0.02 -23.74 -3.37
C THR A 130 -1.31 -24.01 -2.61
N GLU A 131 -1.29 -23.97 -1.28
CA GLU A 131 -2.50 -24.10 -0.46
C GLU A 131 -3.37 -22.83 -0.46
N MET A 132 -2.81 -21.67 -0.86
CA MET A 132 -3.60 -20.45 -1.02
C MET A 132 -4.52 -20.56 -2.23
N ARG A 133 -5.82 -20.31 -1.99
CA ARG A 133 -6.81 -20.23 -3.06
C ARG A 133 -6.69 -18.87 -3.76
N LEU A 134 -6.68 -18.93 -5.08
CA LEU A 134 -6.72 -17.77 -5.97
C LEU A 134 -8.11 -17.64 -6.59
N LEU A 135 -8.68 -16.44 -6.54
CA LEU A 135 -9.93 -16.12 -7.24
C LEU A 135 -9.79 -14.83 -8.06
N ILE A 136 -9.82 -14.96 -9.39
CA ILE A 136 -9.73 -13.82 -10.30
C ILE A 136 -11.13 -13.21 -10.49
N ARG A 137 -11.25 -11.90 -10.28
CA ARG A 137 -12.51 -11.14 -10.36
C ARG A 137 -12.36 -9.99 -11.35
N LYS A 138 -13.11 -10.03 -12.44
CA LYS A 138 -13.16 -8.91 -13.40
C LYS A 138 -13.95 -7.75 -12.80
N ARG A 139 -13.50 -6.53 -13.03
CA ARG A 139 -14.09 -5.27 -12.56
C ARG A 139 -14.08 -4.26 -13.70
N ASP A 140 -15.07 -3.37 -13.70
CA ASP A 140 -15.14 -2.29 -14.70
C ASP A 140 -14.13 -1.16 -14.40
N ARG A 141 -13.72 -1.02 -13.14
CA ARG A 141 -12.78 0.02 -12.68
C ARG A 141 -11.99 -0.42 -11.46
N ALA A 142 -10.83 0.20 -11.27
CA ALA A 142 -10.00 -0.03 -10.10
C ALA A 142 -10.73 0.42 -8.82
N ILE A 143 -10.57 -0.36 -7.75
CA ILE A 143 -11.05 -0.04 -6.42
C ILE A 143 -10.21 1.12 -5.89
N ARG A 144 -10.88 2.20 -5.49
CA ARG A 144 -10.26 3.39 -4.93
C ARG A 144 -10.63 3.53 -3.46
N LEU A 145 -9.66 3.94 -2.65
CA LEU A 145 -9.87 4.35 -1.26
C LEU A 145 -10.61 5.69 -1.22
N SER A 146 -11.11 6.07 -0.04
CA SER A 146 -11.71 7.39 0.20
C SER A 146 -10.75 8.56 -0.13
N SER A 147 -9.44 8.31 -0.08
CA SER A 147 -8.39 9.25 -0.52
C SER A 147 -8.25 9.38 -2.04
N GLY A 148 -9.01 8.61 -2.82
CA GLY A 148 -8.90 8.55 -4.29
C GLY A 148 -7.77 7.65 -4.80
N LYS A 149 -6.88 7.15 -3.93
CA LYS A 149 -5.79 6.24 -4.29
C LYS A 149 -6.32 4.86 -4.69
N ALA A 150 -5.66 4.20 -5.66
CA ALA A 150 -5.92 2.81 -6.05
C ALA A 150 -4.71 1.95 -5.62
N PRO A 151 -4.69 1.38 -4.40
CA PRO A 151 -3.57 0.58 -3.91
C PRO A 151 -3.50 -0.76 -4.64
N LEU A 152 -2.32 -1.38 -4.70
CA LEU A 152 -2.23 -2.74 -5.24
C LEU A 152 -2.80 -3.74 -4.22
N LEU A 153 -2.62 -3.54 -2.91
CA LEU A 153 -3.32 -4.30 -1.87
C LEU A 153 -4.51 -3.51 -1.32
N VAL A 154 -5.72 -3.98 -1.59
CA VAL A 154 -6.97 -3.36 -1.11
C VAL A 154 -7.19 -3.77 0.35
N PRO A 155 -7.29 -2.81 1.28
CA PRO A 155 -7.58 -3.10 2.67
C PRO A 155 -8.95 -3.76 2.79
N VAL A 156 -9.08 -4.72 3.70
CA VAL A 156 -10.38 -5.22 4.11
C VAL A 156 -11.05 -4.07 4.87
N THR A 157 -12.03 -3.43 4.24
CA THR A 157 -12.96 -2.57 4.98
C THR A 157 -13.63 -3.47 6.00
N HIS A 158 -13.23 -3.35 7.26
CA HIS A 158 -14.18 -3.61 8.33
C HIS A 158 -15.25 -2.57 8.08
N ASP A 159 -16.41 -2.98 7.58
CA ASP A 159 -17.61 -2.21 7.82
C ASP A 159 -17.57 -1.90 9.32
N CYS A 160 -17.37 -0.64 9.66
CA CYS A 160 -17.73 -0.18 10.98
C CYS A 160 -19.22 -0.47 11.07
N ILE A 161 -19.55 -1.61 11.68
CA ILE A 161 -20.88 -1.84 12.22
C ILE A 161 -21.05 -0.71 13.23
N VAL A 162 -21.69 0.36 12.78
CA VAL A 162 -22.24 1.39 13.65
C VAL A 162 -23.33 0.66 14.43
N TYR A 163 -22.99 0.17 15.62
CA TYR A 163 -24.02 -0.06 16.63
C TYR A 163 -24.65 1.29 16.89
N ARG A 164 -25.89 1.46 16.40
CA ARG A 164 -26.80 2.48 16.90
C ARG A 164 -27.22 2.14 18.31
#